data_AF-A0A1M6GGQ4-F1
#
_entry.id   AF-A0A1M6GGQ4-F1
#
_cell.length_a   1.000
_cell.length_b   1.000
_cell.length_c   1.000
_cell.angle_alpha   90.00
_cell.angle_beta   90.00
_cell.angle_gamma   90.00
#
_symmetry.space_group_name_H-M   'P 1'
#
loop_
_entity.id
_entity.type
_entity.pdbx_description
1 polymer ?
#
loop_
_entity_poly.entity_id
_entity_poly.type
_entity_poly.pdbx_seq_one_letter_code
_entity_poly.pdbx_strand_id
1 'polypeptide(L)'
;MKITIIYSEKSGKHPENIFQMKTDSRFANVKFIPHLKDEPLACNLCGKKCYWCRGQYPLDFSEHIQELIELPDIYPLFVDEPLEYLPKTFLPSDVFVVIGVHQDILVELPRLINEAGGKAILVPCEGSDWVSRWTREKTIEECERFGLEYDFPKPFCAMKKGKFETINRFMDFFRIGKPKIRLYIDEEDIIRKVDVLVSAPCGNGYNIAKHLLGVKLGEDAKKCVAKYWHSFPCMGGMQIDPELGDTILHIGGYLHYNALDHAEIVRIQKNRE
;
A
#
# COMPACT_ATOMS: atom_id res chain seq x y z
N MET A 1 0.94 5.10 -17.36
CA MET A 1 1.74 4.20 -16.51
C MET A 1 1.03 2.87 -16.47
N LYS A 2 1.72 1.76 -16.71
CA LYS A 2 1.17 0.40 -16.64
C LYS A 2 1.84 -0.37 -15.51
N ILE A 3 1.08 -1.18 -14.78
CA ILE A 3 1.61 -1.95 -13.66
C ILE A 3 1.22 -3.42 -13.74
N THR A 4 2.10 -4.27 -13.24
CA THR A 4 1.81 -5.68 -12.97
C THR A 4 1.85 -5.90 -11.46
N ILE A 5 0.88 -6.65 -10.93
CA ILE A 5 0.85 -6.99 -9.50
C ILE A 5 1.07 -8.50 -9.38
N ILE A 6 2.13 -8.90 -8.68
CA ILE A 6 2.47 -10.29 -8.41
C ILE A 6 2.16 -10.53 -6.93
N TYR A 7 1.25 -11.45 -6.63
CA TYR A 7 0.79 -11.64 -5.26
C TYR A 7 0.35 -13.07 -4.99
N SER A 8 0.37 -13.45 -3.72
CA SER A 8 -0.23 -14.71 -3.29
C SER A 8 -1.75 -14.60 -3.21
N GLU A 9 -2.46 -15.45 -3.96
CA GLU A 9 -3.90 -15.55 -3.94
C GLU A 9 -4.38 -16.33 -2.71
N LYS A 10 -5.49 -15.89 -2.11
CA LYS A 10 -6.02 -16.50 -0.89
C LYS A 10 -6.61 -17.89 -1.19
N SER A 11 -5.90 -18.95 -0.82
CA SER A 11 -6.37 -20.33 -1.04
C SER A 11 -7.36 -20.85 0.01
N GLY A 12 -7.41 -20.22 1.20
CA GLY A 12 -8.16 -20.74 2.35
C GLY A 12 -7.52 -21.97 3.04
N LYS A 13 -6.37 -22.45 2.54
CA LYS A 13 -5.63 -23.58 3.12
C LYS A 13 -4.70 -23.15 4.25
N HIS A 14 -4.28 -24.10 5.07
CA HIS A 14 -3.27 -23.92 6.10
C HIS A 14 -2.08 -24.85 5.85
N PRO A 15 -0.86 -24.49 6.28
CA PRO A 15 0.28 -25.40 6.27
C PRO A 15 -0.08 -26.71 6.98
N GLU A 16 0.17 -27.85 6.32
CA GLU A 16 -0.15 -29.17 6.84
C GLU A 16 0.89 -29.65 7.86
N ASN A 17 2.11 -29.12 7.77
CA ASN A 17 3.23 -29.48 8.62
C ASN A 17 4.24 -28.32 8.71
N ILE A 18 5.28 -28.51 9.53
CA ILE A 18 6.32 -27.51 9.79
C ILE A 18 7.24 -27.21 8.60
N PHE A 19 7.21 -28.01 7.53
CA PHE A 19 8.00 -27.81 6.32
C PHE A 19 7.26 -26.98 5.27
N GLN A 20 6.08 -26.47 5.61
CA GLN A 20 5.32 -25.55 4.79
C GLN A 20 5.18 -24.19 5.47
N MET A 21 5.14 -23.14 4.67
CA MET A 21 4.85 -21.80 5.11
C MET A 21 3.63 -21.24 4.38
N LYS A 22 3.03 -20.23 5.01
CA LYS A 22 1.95 -19.45 4.43
C LYS A 22 2.39 -18.00 4.24
N THR A 23 2.23 -17.47 3.05
CA THR A 23 2.49 -16.06 2.77
C THR A 23 1.25 -15.19 2.99
N ASP A 24 1.42 -13.86 3.15
CA ASP A 24 0.27 -12.97 3.31
C ASP A 24 -0.47 -12.79 1.98
N SER A 25 -1.69 -13.33 1.93
CA SER A 25 -2.63 -13.11 0.83
C SER A 25 -3.67 -12.04 1.15
N ARG A 26 -3.59 -11.32 2.28
CA ARG A 26 -4.69 -10.40 2.69
C ARG A 26 -4.53 -9.03 2.07
N PHE A 27 -3.32 -8.47 2.09
CA PHE A 27 -3.12 -7.07 1.70
C PHE A 27 -3.43 -6.82 0.21
N ALA A 28 -2.88 -7.64 -0.70
CA ALA A 28 -3.17 -7.53 -2.13
C ALA A 28 -4.66 -7.70 -2.44
N ASN A 29 -5.23 -8.83 -2.00
CA ASN A 29 -6.59 -9.28 -2.34
C ASN A 29 -7.70 -8.42 -1.73
N VAL A 30 -7.53 -7.89 -0.51
CA VAL A 30 -8.61 -7.21 0.23
C VAL A 30 -8.44 -5.69 0.29
N LYS A 31 -7.21 -5.19 0.12
CA LYS A 31 -6.90 -3.77 0.26
C LYS A 31 -6.39 -3.15 -1.02
N PHE A 32 -5.22 -3.56 -1.49
CA PHE A 32 -4.51 -2.84 -2.54
C PHE A 32 -5.19 -2.95 -3.91
N ILE A 33 -5.47 -4.17 -4.40
CA ILE A 33 -6.10 -4.37 -5.71
C ILE A 33 -7.52 -3.78 -5.73
N PRO A 34 -8.41 -4.07 -4.76
CA PRO A 34 -9.73 -3.44 -4.71
C PRO A 34 -9.67 -1.92 -4.59
N HIS A 35 -8.65 -1.36 -3.91
CA HIS A 35 -8.47 0.08 -3.84
C HIS A 35 -8.19 0.68 -5.22
N LEU A 36 -7.26 0.10 -5.97
CA LEU A 36 -6.88 0.56 -7.31
C LEU A 36 -7.98 0.39 -8.36
N LYS A 37 -8.92 -0.52 -8.16
CA LYS A 37 -10.09 -0.71 -9.05
C LYS A 37 -11.33 0.07 -8.60
N ASP A 38 -11.17 0.93 -7.58
CA ASP A 38 -12.26 1.61 -6.85
C ASP A 38 -13.47 0.72 -6.49
N GLU A 39 -13.21 -0.53 -6.12
CA GLU A 39 -14.28 -1.46 -5.81
C GLU A 39 -15.05 -1.02 -4.55
N PRO A 40 -16.39 -1.15 -4.52
CA PRO A 40 -17.21 -0.76 -3.37
C PRO A 40 -16.78 -1.40 -2.05
N LEU A 41 -16.28 -2.65 -2.10
CA LEU A 41 -15.88 -3.42 -0.93
C LEU A 41 -14.45 -3.11 -0.44
N ALA A 42 -13.67 -2.31 -1.17
CA ALA A 42 -12.35 -1.86 -0.72
C ALA A 42 -12.42 -1.06 0.59
N CYS A 43 -13.58 -0.46 0.90
CA CYS A 43 -13.87 0.15 2.19
C CYS A 43 -15.26 -0.25 2.69
N ASN A 44 -15.32 -1.02 3.78
CA ASN A 44 -16.56 -1.50 4.39
C ASN A 44 -16.85 -0.88 5.78
N LEU A 45 -16.04 0.09 6.23
CA LEU A 45 -16.07 0.56 7.61
C LEU A 45 -17.43 1.12 8.04
N CYS A 46 -18.11 1.85 7.16
CA CYS A 46 -19.34 2.55 7.50
C CYS A 46 -20.59 1.66 7.39
N GLY A 47 -20.46 0.44 6.87
CA GLY A 47 -21.56 -0.47 6.61
C GLY A 47 -22.73 0.23 5.89
N LYS A 48 -23.95 0.08 6.44
CA LYS A 48 -25.17 0.69 5.90
C LYS A 48 -25.18 2.23 5.90
N LYS A 49 -24.27 2.88 6.64
CA LYS A 49 -24.13 4.35 6.68
C LYS A 49 -23.12 4.87 5.64
N CYS A 50 -22.68 4.03 4.71
CA CYS A 50 -21.79 4.45 3.64
C CYS A 50 -22.55 5.31 2.62
N TYR A 51 -22.05 6.52 2.34
CA TYR A 51 -22.55 7.40 1.27
C TYR A 51 -21.60 7.46 0.06
N TRP A 52 -20.63 6.53 -0.02
CA TRP A 52 -19.63 6.49 -1.09
C TRP A 52 -18.71 7.73 -1.16
N CYS A 53 -18.12 8.12 -0.02
CA CYS A 53 -17.19 9.27 0.06
C CYS A 53 -15.96 9.17 -0.85
N ARG A 54 -15.64 7.97 -1.36
CA ARG A 54 -14.53 7.73 -2.29
C ARG A 54 -14.86 8.16 -3.72
N GLY A 55 -16.14 8.17 -4.12
CA GLY A 55 -16.56 8.52 -5.48
C GLY A 55 -16.29 9.97 -5.90
N GLN A 56 -15.86 10.84 -4.98
CA GLN A 56 -15.38 12.19 -5.32
C GLN A 56 -13.94 12.19 -5.88
N TYR A 57 -13.25 11.05 -5.84
CA TYR A 57 -11.86 10.90 -6.29
C TYR A 57 -11.80 10.02 -7.54
N PRO A 58 -10.92 10.32 -8.52
CA PRO A 58 -10.67 9.43 -9.65
C PRO A 58 -9.76 8.28 -9.21
N LEU A 59 -10.34 7.18 -8.72
CA LEU A 59 -9.61 6.05 -8.12
C LEU A 59 -9.64 4.77 -8.96
N ASP A 60 -10.40 4.74 -10.06
CA ASP A 60 -10.42 3.57 -10.94
C ASP A 60 -9.22 3.60 -11.88
N PHE A 61 -8.23 2.79 -11.54
CA PHE A 61 -7.02 2.55 -12.31
C PHE A 61 -7.01 1.17 -12.97
N SER A 62 -8.19 0.54 -13.15
CA SER A 62 -8.29 -0.81 -13.72
C SER A 62 -7.58 -0.92 -15.08
N GLU A 63 -7.71 0.09 -15.95
CA GLU A 63 -7.04 0.13 -17.24
C GLU A 63 -5.51 0.24 -17.15
N HIS A 64 -4.98 0.60 -15.98
CA HIS A 64 -3.54 0.72 -15.72
C HIS A 64 -2.93 -0.55 -15.12
N ILE A 65 -3.76 -1.48 -14.63
CA ILE A 65 -3.33 -2.81 -14.20
C ILE A 65 -3.28 -3.69 -15.45
N GLN A 66 -2.07 -3.93 -15.95
CA GLN A 66 -1.84 -4.69 -17.17
C GLN A 66 -2.01 -6.19 -16.93
N GLU A 67 -1.56 -6.66 -15.76
CA GLU A 67 -1.53 -8.08 -15.42
C GLU A 67 -1.62 -8.27 -13.90
N LEU A 68 -2.37 -9.30 -13.50
CA LEU A 68 -2.44 -9.83 -12.15
C LEU A 68 -1.84 -11.24 -12.20
N ILE A 69 -0.69 -11.44 -11.57
CA ILE A 69 -0.02 -12.74 -11.50
C ILE A 69 -0.29 -13.33 -10.12
N GLU A 70 -1.17 -14.32 -10.11
CA GLU A 70 -1.63 -15.02 -8.92
C GLU A 70 -0.71 -16.21 -8.63
N LEU A 71 -0.07 -16.17 -7.47
CA LEU A 71 0.76 -17.26 -6.97
C LEU A 71 0.06 -17.98 -5.81
N PRO A 72 0.47 -19.22 -5.48
CA PRO A 72 0.01 -19.89 -4.28
C PRO A 72 0.27 -19.06 -3.01
N ASP A 73 -0.49 -19.28 -1.95
CA ASP A 73 -0.19 -18.74 -0.61
C ASP A 73 0.37 -19.79 0.35
N ILE A 74 0.57 -21.03 -0.11
CA ILE A 74 1.22 -22.12 0.62
C ILE A 74 2.41 -22.63 -0.18
N TYR A 75 3.56 -22.69 0.46
CA TYR A 75 4.82 -23.13 -0.15
C TYR A 75 5.53 -24.12 0.77
N PRO A 76 6.42 -24.99 0.23
CA PRO A 76 7.50 -25.53 1.07
C PRO A 76 8.35 -24.40 1.64
N LEU A 77 9.07 -24.65 2.74
CA LEU A 77 9.98 -23.65 3.34
C LEU A 77 11.09 -23.18 2.38
N PHE A 78 11.49 -24.05 1.46
CA PHE A 78 12.48 -23.77 0.42
C PHE A 78 11.91 -24.22 -0.91
N VAL A 79 12.02 -23.37 -1.93
CA VAL A 79 11.52 -23.65 -3.27
C VAL A 79 12.71 -23.95 -4.16
N ASP A 80 12.82 -25.21 -4.60
CA ASP A 80 13.93 -25.67 -5.46
C ASP A 80 13.86 -25.06 -6.87
N GLU A 81 12.66 -24.93 -7.44
CA GLU A 81 12.43 -24.41 -8.79
C GLU A 81 11.48 -23.19 -8.78
N PRO A 82 11.94 -21.99 -8.35
CA PRO A 82 11.06 -20.83 -8.17
C PRO A 82 10.36 -20.36 -9.45
N LEU A 83 11.01 -20.56 -10.60
CA LEU A 83 10.49 -20.15 -11.91
C LEU A 83 9.26 -20.95 -12.35
N GLU A 84 9.02 -22.15 -11.82
CA GLU A 84 7.83 -22.96 -12.16
C GLU A 84 6.53 -22.33 -11.68
N TYR A 85 6.59 -21.46 -10.67
CA TYR A 85 5.43 -20.71 -10.16
C TYR A 85 5.05 -19.52 -11.04
N LEU A 86 5.94 -19.08 -11.93
CA LEU A 86 5.75 -17.86 -12.71
C LEU A 86 5.36 -18.19 -14.16
N PRO A 87 4.59 -17.31 -14.83
CA PRO A 87 4.40 -17.42 -16.26
C PRO A 87 5.73 -17.23 -16.99
N LYS A 88 5.84 -17.82 -18.19
CA LYS A 88 7.07 -17.78 -19.00
C LYS A 88 7.49 -16.36 -19.42
N THR A 89 6.53 -15.46 -19.55
CA THR A 89 6.71 -14.07 -19.96
C THR A 89 5.68 -13.20 -19.25
N PHE A 90 6.06 -11.99 -18.85
CA PHE A 90 5.13 -10.98 -18.34
C PHE A 90 4.64 -10.06 -19.46
N LEU A 91 3.45 -9.50 -19.30
CA LEU A 91 3.00 -8.42 -20.17
C LEU A 91 3.83 -7.15 -19.91
N PRO A 92 4.11 -6.31 -20.93
CA PRO A 92 4.87 -5.09 -20.74
C PRO A 92 4.22 -4.12 -19.74
N SER A 93 4.95 -3.82 -18.67
CA SER A 93 4.53 -2.93 -17.57
C SER A 93 5.69 -2.03 -17.13
N ASP A 94 5.40 -0.81 -16.68
CA ASP A 94 6.43 0.11 -16.16
C ASP A 94 6.91 -0.33 -14.77
N VAL A 95 5.98 -0.70 -13.88
CA VAL A 95 6.25 -1.01 -12.46
C VAL A 95 5.62 -2.34 -12.07
N PHE A 96 6.38 -3.15 -11.33
CA PHE A 96 5.92 -4.42 -10.78
C PHE A 96 5.77 -4.30 -9.26
N VAL A 97 4.57 -4.50 -8.75
CA VAL A 97 4.29 -4.49 -7.30
C VAL A 97 4.19 -5.93 -6.81
N VAL A 98 5.10 -6.33 -5.93
CA VAL A 98 5.25 -7.72 -5.49
C VAL A 98 4.84 -7.83 -4.02
N ILE A 99 3.78 -8.57 -3.73
CA ILE A 99 3.12 -8.55 -2.42
C ILE A 99 2.93 -9.98 -1.89
N GLY A 100 3.56 -10.27 -0.76
CA GLY A 100 3.36 -11.52 -0.03
C GLY A 100 3.70 -12.76 -0.83
N VAL A 101 4.76 -12.74 -1.65
CA VAL A 101 5.23 -13.92 -2.41
C VAL A 101 6.37 -14.65 -1.68
N HIS A 102 6.68 -15.88 -2.08
CA HIS A 102 7.84 -16.61 -1.52
C HIS A 102 9.16 -15.88 -1.79
N GLN A 103 10.10 -15.92 -0.84
CA GLN A 103 11.37 -15.18 -0.94
C GLN A 103 12.26 -15.68 -2.08
N ASP A 104 12.32 -17.00 -2.29
CA ASP A 104 13.08 -17.59 -3.39
C ASP A 104 12.56 -17.15 -4.77
N ILE A 105 11.24 -16.93 -4.89
CA ILE A 105 10.63 -16.39 -6.12
C ILE A 105 11.02 -14.92 -6.29
N LEU A 106 11.01 -14.13 -5.21
CA LEU A 106 11.31 -12.71 -5.25
C LEU A 106 12.69 -12.40 -5.87
N VAL A 107 13.70 -13.23 -5.60
CA VAL A 107 15.07 -13.06 -6.12
C VAL A 107 15.15 -13.23 -7.64
N GLU A 108 14.26 -14.03 -8.24
CA GLU A 108 14.23 -14.27 -9.69
C GLU A 108 13.53 -13.15 -10.48
N LEU A 109 12.67 -12.37 -9.82
CA LEU A 109 11.81 -11.38 -10.48
C LEU A 109 12.56 -10.27 -11.24
N PRO A 110 13.66 -9.68 -10.73
CA PRO A 110 14.36 -8.60 -11.43
C PRO A 110 14.74 -8.94 -12.88
N ARG A 111 15.21 -10.17 -13.13
CA ARG A 111 15.55 -10.63 -14.49
C ARG A 111 14.33 -10.65 -15.40
N LEU A 112 13.25 -11.29 -14.96
CA LEU A 112 12.02 -11.43 -15.75
C LEU A 112 11.31 -10.09 -15.98
N ILE A 113 11.35 -9.20 -14.98
CA ILE A 113 10.84 -7.83 -15.08
C ILE A 113 11.58 -7.06 -16.17
N ASN A 114 12.92 -7.14 -16.20
CA ASN A 114 13.74 -6.50 -17.22
C ASN A 114 13.48 -7.07 -18.62
N GLU A 115 13.39 -8.40 -18.75
CA GLU A 115 13.05 -9.08 -20.02
C GLU A 115 11.69 -8.63 -20.58
N ALA A 116 10.73 -8.28 -19.71
CA ALA A 116 9.43 -7.73 -20.07
C ALA A 116 9.43 -6.21 -20.33
N GLY A 117 10.59 -5.54 -20.23
CA GLY A 117 10.73 -4.08 -20.41
C GLY A 117 10.33 -3.25 -19.19
N GLY A 118 10.23 -3.87 -18.01
CA GLY A 118 9.96 -3.21 -16.74
C GLY A 118 11.08 -2.30 -16.29
N LYS A 119 10.72 -1.29 -15.47
CA LYS A 119 11.64 -0.24 -15.01
C LYS A 119 11.78 -0.20 -13.49
N ALA A 120 10.80 -0.70 -12.76
CA ALA A 120 10.83 -0.66 -11.30
C ALA A 120 10.14 -1.87 -10.65
N ILE A 121 10.64 -2.26 -9.49
CA ILE A 121 10.01 -3.22 -8.58
C ILE A 121 9.69 -2.55 -7.23
N LEU A 122 8.47 -2.76 -6.73
CA LEU A 122 8.04 -2.31 -5.41
C LEU A 122 7.66 -3.52 -4.57
N VAL A 123 8.31 -3.67 -3.42
CA VAL A 123 8.12 -4.83 -2.53
C VAL A 123 7.66 -4.34 -1.15
N PRO A 124 6.37 -4.01 -0.98
CA PRO A 124 5.86 -3.50 0.29
C PRO A 124 5.87 -4.53 1.41
N CYS A 125 6.81 -4.39 2.35
CA CYS A 125 6.96 -5.30 3.47
C CYS A 125 5.92 -4.98 4.56
N GLU A 126 4.77 -5.66 4.53
CA GLU A 126 3.74 -5.51 5.56
C GLU A 126 3.93 -6.47 6.76
N GLY A 127 4.73 -7.53 6.62
CA GLY A 127 5.09 -8.47 7.69
C GLY A 127 6.51 -8.22 8.23
N SER A 128 6.71 -8.35 9.53
CA SER A 128 8.04 -8.18 10.17
C SER A 128 9.02 -9.31 9.82
N ASP A 129 8.48 -10.46 9.46
CA ASP A 129 9.16 -11.71 9.09
C ASP A 129 9.26 -11.91 7.57
N TRP A 130 8.65 -11.02 6.77
CA TRP A 130 8.62 -11.15 5.32
C TRP A 130 9.62 -10.22 4.62
N VAL A 131 10.37 -10.85 3.72
CA VAL A 131 11.64 -10.45 3.10
C VAL A 131 12.78 -10.39 4.12
N SER A 132 13.58 -11.45 4.16
CA SER A 132 14.82 -11.49 4.95
C SER A 132 15.82 -10.45 4.44
N ARG A 133 16.79 -10.09 5.29
CA ARG A 133 17.87 -9.15 4.89
C ARG A 133 18.64 -9.67 3.67
N TRP A 134 18.99 -10.96 3.67
CA TRP A 134 19.69 -11.59 2.56
C TRP A 134 18.88 -11.51 1.26
N THR A 135 17.60 -11.85 1.31
CA THR A 135 16.70 -11.78 0.14
C THR A 135 16.59 -10.35 -0.37
N ARG A 136 16.45 -9.37 0.53
CA ARG A 136 16.39 -7.95 0.16
C ARG A 136 17.67 -7.51 -0.55
N GLU A 137 18.83 -7.78 0.05
CA GLU A 137 20.14 -7.42 -0.51
C GLU A 137 20.36 -8.09 -1.87
N LYS A 138 20.08 -9.39 -1.96
CA LYS A 138 20.20 -10.15 -3.22
C LYS A 138 19.27 -9.62 -4.31
N THR A 139 18.03 -9.28 -3.95
CA THR A 139 17.07 -8.67 -4.89
C THR A 139 17.55 -7.30 -5.35
N ILE A 140 18.13 -6.48 -4.46
CA ILE A 140 18.72 -5.19 -4.80
C ILE A 140 19.88 -5.36 -5.79
N GLU A 141 20.80 -6.29 -5.53
CA GLU A 141 21.91 -6.59 -6.45
C GLU A 141 21.41 -6.93 -7.86
N GLU A 142 20.40 -7.80 -7.96
CA GLU A 142 19.83 -8.14 -9.27
C GLU A 142 19.09 -6.96 -9.90
N CYS A 143 18.39 -6.13 -9.12
CA CYS A 143 17.80 -4.89 -9.64
C CYS A 143 18.87 -3.96 -10.23
N GLU A 144 19.97 -3.75 -9.52
CA GLU A 144 21.08 -2.90 -9.99
C GLU A 144 21.73 -3.49 -11.25
N ARG A 145 21.92 -4.82 -11.28
CA ARG A 145 22.45 -5.54 -12.45
C ARG A 145 21.58 -5.37 -13.69
N PHE A 146 20.26 -5.37 -13.53
CA PHE A 146 19.30 -5.21 -14.64
C PHE A 146 18.81 -3.76 -14.82
N GLY A 147 19.37 -2.80 -14.09
CA GLY A 147 19.02 -1.37 -14.22
C GLY A 147 17.59 -1.02 -13.79
N LEU A 148 17.02 -1.76 -12.83
CA LEU A 148 15.70 -1.50 -12.26
C LEU A 148 15.77 -0.57 -11.06
N GLU A 149 14.80 0.35 -10.96
CA GLU A 149 14.51 1.05 -9.72
C GLU A 149 13.86 0.09 -8.71
N TYR A 150 14.09 0.31 -7.42
CA TYR A 150 13.54 -0.54 -6.38
C TYR A 150 13.12 0.26 -5.14
N ASP A 151 12.10 -0.23 -4.44
CA ASP A 151 11.80 0.21 -3.07
C ASP A 151 11.18 -0.94 -2.28
N PHE A 152 11.51 -1.00 -0.99
CA PHE A 152 11.04 -2.00 -0.03
C PHE A 152 10.35 -1.29 1.14
N PRO A 153 9.24 -0.55 0.89
CA PRO A 153 8.63 0.29 1.91
C PRO A 153 8.04 -0.57 3.03
N LYS A 154 8.27 -0.16 4.28
CA LYS A 154 7.80 -0.85 5.49
C LYS A 154 7.18 0.15 6.47
N PRO A 155 5.83 0.23 6.58
CA PRO A 155 4.80 -0.35 5.69
C PRO A 155 4.79 0.29 4.30
N PHE A 156 3.92 -0.18 3.39
CA PHE A 156 3.77 0.41 2.05
C PHE A 156 3.42 1.90 2.10
N CYS A 157 2.61 2.33 3.08
CA CYS A 157 2.28 3.74 3.28
C CYS A 157 3.45 4.58 3.83
N ALA A 158 4.62 4.01 4.08
CA ALA A 158 5.85 4.77 4.40
C ALA A 158 6.61 5.24 3.15
N MET A 159 6.24 4.74 1.96
CA MET A 159 6.88 5.08 0.68
C MET A 159 6.87 6.60 0.47
N LYS A 160 8.05 7.15 0.14
CA LYS A 160 8.28 8.59 -0.04
C LYS A 160 9.11 8.84 -1.29
N LYS A 161 8.97 10.03 -1.88
CA LYS A 161 9.76 10.42 -3.05
C LYS A 161 11.26 10.36 -2.76
N GLY A 162 12.03 9.88 -3.72
CA GLY A 162 13.47 9.70 -3.63
C GLY A 162 14.18 9.93 -4.96
N LYS A 163 15.33 9.28 -5.15
CA LYS A 163 16.16 9.40 -6.37
C LYS A 163 15.58 8.70 -7.61
N PHE A 164 14.60 7.83 -7.41
CA PHE A 164 14.03 6.95 -8.43
C PHE A 164 12.81 7.59 -9.10
N GLU A 165 12.94 7.93 -10.38
CA GLU A 165 11.95 8.73 -11.11
C GLU A 165 10.68 7.94 -11.41
N THR A 166 10.82 6.67 -11.84
CA THR A 166 9.69 5.79 -12.15
C THR A 166 8.84 5.54 -10.91
N ILE A 167 9.46 5.26 -9.77
CA ILE A 167 8.78 5.09 -8.48
C ILE A 167 8.12 6.41 -8.02
N ASN A 168 8.77 7.56 -8.21
CA ASN A 168 8.17 8.86 -7.94
C ASN A 168 6.92 9.11 -8.78
N ARG A 169 6.98 8.78 -10.09
CA ARG A 169 5.83 8.89 -11.00
C ARG A 169 4.72 7.92 -10.62
N PHE A 170 5.04 6.72 -10.11
CA PHE A 170 4.05 5.78 -9.59
C PHE A 170 3.28 6.37 -8.41
N MET A 171 3.99 6.95 -7.44
CA MET A 171 3.35 7.63 -6.31
C MET A 171 2.42 8.76 -6.75
N ASP A 172 2.85 9.58 -7.71
CA ASP A 172 2.05 10.71 -8.21
C ASP A 172 0.83 10.24 -9.01
N PHE A 173 1.02 9.25 -9.89
CA PHE A 173 -0.02 8.75 -10.78
C PHE A 173 -1.16 8.08 -10.01
N PHE A 174 -0.83 7.19 -9.07
CA PHE A 174 -1.81 6.47 -8.25
C PHE A 174 -2.22 7.25 -7.00
N ARG A 175 -1.53 8.36 -6.68
CA ARG A 175 -1.72 9.18 -5.48
C ARG A 175 -1.61 8.38 -4.18
N ILE A 176 -0.67 7.45 -4.13
CA ILE A 176 -0.42 6.57 -2.99
C ILE A 176 1.00 6.71 -2.44
N GLY A 177 1.17 6.51 -1.14
CA GLY A 177 2.45 6.58 -0.44
C GLY A 177 2.26 7.10 0.98
N LYS A 178 3.22 7.90 1.47
CA LYS A 178 3.08 8.64 2.72
C LYS A 178 1.86 9.56 2.69
N PRO A 179 0.84 9.35 3.56
CA PRO A 179 -0.40 10.11 3.50
C PRO A 179 -0.17 11.62 3.63
N LYS A 180 -0.91 12.39 2.83
CA LYS A 180 -0.92 13.86 2.84
C LYS A 180 -2.34 14.36 2.60
N ILE A 181 -2.77 15.31 3.42
CA ILE A 181 -4.10 15.90 3.35
C ILE A 181 -4.03 17.42 3.38
N ARG A 182 -5.04 18.06 2.81
CA ARG A 182 -5.30 19.49 2.93
C ARG A 182 -6.64 19.70 3.63
N LEU A 183 -6.66 20.58 4.61
CA LEU A 183 -7.83 20.90 5.43
C LEU A 183 -8.33 22.31 5.08
N TYR A 184 -9.64 22.44 4.91
CA TYR A 184 -10.31 23.73 4.79
C TYR A 184 -11.07 23.97 6.09
N ILE A 185 -10.69 25.01 6.82
CA ILE A 185 -11.19 25.30 8.16
C ILE A 185 -11.91 26.64 8.19
N ASP A 186 -13.02 26.72 8.93
CA ASP A 186 -13.73 27.98 9.15
C ASP A 186 -13.14 28.80 10.32
N GLU A 187 -13.80 29.91 10.65
CA GLU A 187 -13.40 30.82 11.73
C GLU A 187 -13.46 30.20 13.14
N GLU A 188 -14.19 29.08 13.30
CA GLU A 188 -14.30 28.33 14.56
C GLU A 188 -13.32 27.14 14.61
N ASP A 189 -12.39 27.08 13.64
CA ASP A 189 -11.46 25.99 13.38
C ASP A 189 -12.14 24.64 13.10
N ILE A 190 -13.39 24.65 12.60
CA ILE A 190 -14.10 23.44 12.19
C ILE A 190 -13.67 23.05 10.78
N ILE A 191 -13.30 21.79 10.60
CA ILE A 191 -12.93 21.22 9.31
C ILE A 191 -14.18 21.08 8.44
N ARG A 192 -14.27 21.87 7.37
CA ARG A 192 -15.40 21.88 6.43
C ARG A 192 -15.17 21.03 5.19
N LYS A 193 -13.91 20.88 4.79
CA LYS A 193 -13.51 20.02 3.66
C LYS A 193 -12.13 19.42 3.92
N VAL A 194 -11.91 18.21 3.42
CA VAL A 194 -10.61 17.55 3.42
C VAL A 194 -10.31 17.03 2.02
N ASP A 195 -9.21 17.49 1.43
CA ASP A 195 -8.68 16.93 0.19
C ASP A 195 -7.57 15.94 0.53
N VAL A 196 -7.71 14.69 0.07
CA VAL A 196 -6.65 13.68 0.17
C VAL A 196 -5.67 13.87 -0.99
N LEU A 197 -4.51 14.45 -0.73
CA LEU A 197 -3.49 14.66 -1.77
C LEU A 197 -2.78 13.35 -2.11
N VAL A 198 -2.38 12.61 -1.08
CA VAL A 198 -1.78 11.28 -1.15
C VAL A 198 -2.45 10.39 -0.10
N SER A 199 -2.90 9.21 -0.50
CA SER A 199 -3.52 8.22 0.39
C SER A 199 -2.53 7.11 0.76
N ALA A 200 -2.82 6.38 1.83
CA ALA A 200 -2.19 5.09 2.04
C ALA A 200 -2.60 4.13 0.91
N PRO A 201 -1.72 3.20 0.44
CA PRO A 201 -2.05 2.23 -0.61
C PRO A 201 -3.24 1.31 -0.29
N CYS A 202 -3.66 1.22 0.97
CA CYS A 202 -4.86 0.48 1.37
C CYS A 202 -6.16 1.31 1.31
N GLY A 203 -6.08 2.61 1.00
CA GLY A 203 -7.21 3.54 0.93
C GLY A 203 -7.62 4.20 2.26
N ASN A 204 -6.89 3.98 3.36
CA ASN A 204 -7.27 4.52 4.68
C ASN A 204 -7.26 6.07 4.75
N GLY A 205 -6.47 6.74 3.89
CA GLY A 205 -6.46 8.21 3.82
C GLY A 205 -7.86 8.79 3.53
N TYR A 206 -8.63 8.14 2.65
CA TYR A 206 -10.01 8.54 2.34
C TYR A 206 -10.97 8.31 3.50
N ASN A 207 -10.77 7.21 4.23
CA ASN A 207 -11.55 6.92 5.44
C ASN A 207 -11.34 7.99 6.52
N ILE A 208 -10.10 8.40 6.75
CA ILE A 208 -9.77 9.44 7.73
C ILE A 208 -10.31 10.80 7.27
N ALA A 209 -10.09 11.18 6.02
CA ALA A 209 -10.58 12.44 5.47
C ALA A 209 -12.09 12.62 5.64
N LYS A 210 -12.86 11.55 5.38
CA LYS A 210 -14.31 11.52 5.60
C LYS A 210 -14.68 11.89 7.04
N HIS A 211 -14.02 11.27 8.01
CA HIS A 211 -14.40 11.39 9.42
C HIS A 211 -13.85 12.65 10.09
N LEU A 212 -12.89 13.33 9.48
CA LEU A 212 -12.42 14.64 9.92
C LEU A 212 -13.43 15.77 9.62
N LEU A 213 -14.39 15.57 8.71
CA LEU A 213 -15.41 16.57 8.40
C LEU A 213 -16.28 16.87 9.64
N GLY A 214 -16.45 18.16 9.93
CA GLY A 214 -17.20 18.65 11.09
C GLY A 214 -16.46 18.56 12.42
N VAL A 215 -15.21 18.09 12.41
CA VAL A 215 -14.37 18.00 13.62
C VAL A 215 -13.57 19.29 13.80
N LYS A 216 -13.42 19.74 15.06
CA LYS A 216 -12.58 20.88 15.39
C LYS A 216 -11.09 20.51 15.27
N LEU A 217 -10.31 21.37 14.65
CA LEU A 217 -8.86 21.20 14.54
C LEU A 217 -8.22 21.17 15.94
N GLY A 218 -7.14 20.39 16.10
CA GLY A 218 -6.45 20.19 17.37
C GLY A 218 -6.77 18.83 17.97
N GLU A 219 -7.08 18.79 19.26
CA GLU A 219 -7.22 17.53 20.02
C GLU A 219 -8.38 16.66 19.52
N ASP A 220 -9.51 17.26 19.12
CA ASP A 220 -10.65 16.52 18.60
C ASP A 220 -10.32 15.84 17.26
N ALA A 221 -9.59 16.54 16.37
CA ALA A 221 -9.09 15.97 15.12
C ALA A 221 -8.10 14.81 15.39
N LYS A 222 -7.21 14.94 16.37
CA LYS A 222 -6.28 13.85 16.76
C LYS A 222 -7.03 12.62 17.27
N LYS A 223 -8.01 12.80 18.17
CA LYS A 223 -8.88 11.72 18.64
C LYS A 223 -9.68 11.09 17.51
N CYS A 224 -10.13 11.89 16.54
CA CYS A 224 -10.81 11.41 15.34
C CYS A 224 -9.89 10.50 14.52
N VAL A 225 -8.67 10.96 14.19
CA VAL A 225 -7.67 10.14 13.47
C VAL A 225 -7.39 8.86 14.25
N ALA A 226 -7.14 8.94 15.55
CA ALA A 226 -6.95 7.78 16.41
C ALA A 226 -8.06 6.75 16.21
N LYS A 227 -9.31 7.16 16.42
CA LYS A 227 -10.47 6.28 16.36
C LYS A 227 -10.63 5.63 14.98
N TYR A 228 -10.61 6.42 13.92
CA TYR A 228 -10.96 5.94 12.58
C TYR A 228 -9.80 5.26 11.87
N TRP A 229 -8.55 5.56 12.25
CA TRP A 229 -7.40 4.79 11.81
C TRP A 229 -7.44 3.37 12.39
N HIS A 230 -7.62 3.20 13.71
CA HIS A 230 -7.71 1.88 14.35
C HIS A 230 -8.93 1.08 13.87
N SER A 231 -10.01 1.76 13.54
CA SER A 231 -11.23 1.10 13.05
C SER A 231 -11.06 0.58 11.61
N PHE A 232 -10.13 1.13 10.83
CA PHE A 232 -9.79 0.63 9.51
C PHE A 232 -8.76 -0.51 9.65
N PRO A 233 -9.06 -1.75 9.25
CA PRO A 233 -8.19 -2.89 9.54
C PRO A 233 -6.90 -2.77 8.74
N CYS A 234 -5.86 -2.24 9.39
CA CYS A 234 -4.49 -2.23 8.90
C CYS A 234 -3.98 -3.67 8.84
N MET A 235 -3.23 -4.00 7.78
CA MET A 235 -2.64 -5.33 7.61
C MET A 235 -1.15 -5.35 7.95
N GLY A 236 -0.61 -4.25 8.47
CA GLY A 236 0.75 -4.19 8.97
C GLY A 236 0.94 -5.14 10.15
N GLY A 237 2.11 -5.77 10.21
CA GLY A 237 2.50 -6.71 11.26
C GLY A 237 2.39 -6.09 12.66
N MET A 238 1.89 -6.91 13.60
CA MET A 238 1.75 -6.56 15.01
C MET A 238 2.94 -7.00 15.87
N GLN A 239 3.92 -7.68 15.28
CA GLN A 239 5.17 -8.00 15.94
C GLN A 239 6.12 -6.80 15.83
N ILE A 240 6.97 -6.63 16.84
CA ILE A 240 8.02 -5.60 16.80
C ILE A 240 8.97 -5.95 15.66
N ASP A 241 9.09 -5.03 14.71
CA ASP A 241 10.02 -5.18 13.61
C ASP A 241 11.42 -4.71 14.06
N PRO A 242 12.47 -5.53 13.89
CA PRO A 242 13.81 -5.20 14.37
C PRO A 242 14.47 -4.04 13.61
N GLU A 243 14.00 -3.71 12.40
CA GLU A 243 14.51 -2.57 11.62
C GLU A 243 13.85 -1.26 12.06
N LEU A 244 12.59 -1.32 12.47
CA LEU A 244 11.81 -0.15 12.88
C LEU A 244 11.87 0.14 14.38
N GLY A 245 12.12 -0.87 15.22
CA GLY A 245 12.04 -0.76 16.69
C GLY A 245 10.62 -0.64 17.23
N ASP A 246 9.61 -0.81 16.37
CA ASP A 246 8.18 -0.78 16.68
C ASP A 246 7.43 -1.71 15.71
N THR A 247 6.13 -1.89 15.89
CA THR A 247 5.29 -2.64 14.97
C THR A 247 5.05 -1.86 13.68
N ILE A 248 5.00 -2.57 12.54
CA ILE A 248 4.67 -1.99 11.23
C ILE A 248 3.30 -1.29 11.30
N LEU A 249 2.35 -1.87 12.05
CA LEU A 249 1.04 -1.28 12.31
C LEU A 249 1.15 0.09 12.99
N HIS A 250 1.94 0.23 14.07
CA HIS A 250 2.13 1.53 14.73
C HIS A 250 2.77 2.58 13.82
N ILE A 251 3.78 2.19 13.03
CA ILE A 251 4.36 3.09 12.03
C ILE A 251 3.29 3.60 11.07
N GLY A 252 2.41 2.71 10.60
CA GLY A 252 1.22 3.08 9.81
C GLY A 252 0.35 4.13 10.51
N GLY A 253 0.13 3.99 11.82
CA GLY A 253 -0.64 4.96 12.63
C GLY A 253 0.04 6.32 12.73
N TYR A 254 1.34 6.33 13.06
CA TYR A 254 2.14 7.55 13.15
C TYR A 254 2.16 8.33 11.85
N LEU A 255 2.19 7.65 10.70
CA LEU A 255 2.14 8.30 9.39
C LEU A 255 0.81 9.06 9.16
N HIS A 256 -0.31 8.56 9.69
CA HIS A 256 -1.59 9.26 9.58
C HIS A 256 -1.73 10.42 10.57
N TYR A 257 -1.19 10.29 11.78
CA TYR A 257 -1.05 11.44 12.69
C TYR A 257 -0.16 12.52 12.08
N ASN A 258 0.97 12.12 11.52
CA ASN A 258 1.89 13.03 10.86
C ASN A 258 1.23 13.79 9.70
N ALA A 259 0.35 13.12 8.94
CA ALA A 259 -0.45 13.73 7.89
C ALA A 259 -1.43 14.80 8.41
N LEU A 260 -2.02 14.61 9.60
CA LEU A 260 -2.86 15.62 10.25
C LEU A 260 -2.00 16.80 10.77
N ASP A 261 -0.91 16.50 11.48
CA ASP A 261 -0.06 17.53 12.10
C ASP A 261 0.63 18.44 11.06
N HIS A 262 0.89 17.90 9.85
CA HIS A 262 1.51 18.63 8.73
C HIS A 262 0.54 18.87 7.59
N ALA A 263 -0.77 18.85 7.87
CA ALA A 263 -1.78 19.11 6.85
C ALA A 263 -1.63 20.53 6.29
N GLU A 264 -1.85 20.68 4.98
CA GLU A 264 -1.94 22.00 4.38
C GLU A 264 -3.26 22.67 4.85
N ILE A 265 -3.18 23.84 5.48
CA ILE A 265 -4.35 24.54 6.02
C ILE A 265 -4.78 25.67 5.09
N VAL A 266 -6.05 25.66 4.70
CA VAL A 266 -6.73 26.76 3.99
C VAL A 266 -7.85 27.30 4.87
N ARG A 267 -7.75 28.57 5.29
CA ARG A 267 -8.83 29.22 6.04
C ARG A 267 -9.91 29.72 5.08
N ILE A 268 -11.16 29.39 5.35
CA ILE A 268 -12.33 29.82 4.58
C ILE A 268 -13.21 30.73 5.43
N GLN A 269 -13.70 31.82 4.83
CA GLN A 269 -14.72 32.66 5.47
C GLN A 269 -16.05 31.93 5.42
N LYS A 270 -16.84 32.06 6.49
CA LYS A 270 -18.21 31.53 6.52
C LYS A 270 -18.99 32.29 5.43
N ASN A 271 -19.36 31.64 4.34
CA ASN A 271 -20.36 32.21 3.44
C ASN A 271 -21.62 32.37 4.29
N ARG A 272 -21.98 33.63 4.59
CA ARG A 272 -23.27 33.98 5.18
C ARG A 272 -24.32 33.71 4.10
N GLU A 273 -24.88 32.51 4.12
CA GLU A 273 -26.23 32.28 3.58
C GLU A 273 -27.28 32.82 4.56
#